data_AF-A0A645B3L2-F1
#
_entry.id   AF-A0A645B3L2-F1
#
_cell.length_a   1.000
_cell.length_b   1.000
_cell.length_c   1.000
_cell.angle_alpha   90.00
_cell.angle_beta   90.00
_cell.angle_gamma   90.00
#
_symmetry.space_group_name_H-M   'P 1'
#
loop_
_entity.id
_entity.type
_entity.pdbx_description
1 polymer ?
#
loop_
_entity_poly.entity_id
_entity_poly.type
_entity_poly.pdbx_seq_one_letter_code
_entity_poly.pdbx_strand_id
1 'polypeptide(L)'
;MLAADPFSGEVREVDPSRILRQRSAVIAKSLDAQVFGIIVSSKNGQERMKLASSLKEIAKKHGKEAHLILIDLVTPDQLLQFKVDAFVNTACPRLAVDEVGRFPAPMLTPQEFEIVLGEREWEKLVLDEITEEPV
;
A
#
# COMPACT_ATOMS: atom_id res chain seq x y z
N MET A 1 -18.68 9.42 -10.37
CA MET A 1 -17.67 9.60 -11.44
C MET A 1 -18.14 8.82 -12.65
N LEU A 2 -18.02 9.35 -13.87
CA LEU A 2 -18.38 8.61 -15.08
C LEU A 2 -17.11 8.08 -15.76
N ALA A 3 -17.14 6.83 -16.22
CA ALA A 3 -16.13 6.25 -17.08
C ALA A 3 -16.74 5.90 -18.43
N ALA A 4 -16.16 6.44 -19.51
CA ALA A 4 -16.56 6.15 -20.88
C ALA A 4 -15.51 5.24 -21.53
N ASP A 5 -15.92 4.08 -22.03
CA ASP A 5 -15.05 3.14 -22.73
C ASP A 5 -15.15 3.40 -24.26
N PRO A 6 -14.06 3.85 -24.91
CA PRO A 6 -14.09 4.20 -26.32
C PRO A 6 -14.20 2.99 -27.26
N PHE A 7 -13.96 1.76 -26.78
CA PHE A 7 -14.03 0.56 -27.61
C PHE A 7 -15.44 -0.03 -27.66
N SER A 8 -16.13 -0.03 -26.53
CA SER A 8 -17.52 -0.51 -26.43
C SER A 8 -18.55 0.60 -26.68
N GLY A 9 -18.15 1.87 -26.53
CA GLY A 9 -19.05 3.02 -26.55
C GLY A 9 -19.91 3.15 -25.28
N GLU A 10 -19.65 2.32 -24.26
CA GLU A 10 -20.41 2.32 -23.02
C GLU A 10 -19.96 3.44 -22.08
N VAL A 11 -20.93 4.05 -21.39
CA VAL A 11 -20.69 4.97 -20.29
C VAL A 11 -21.26 4.34 -19.02
N ARG A 12 -20.43 4.24 -17.99
CA ARG A 12 -20.79 3.66 -16.70
C ARG A 12 -20.50 4.61 -15.57
N GLU A 13 -21.33 4.55 -14.54
CA GLU A 13 -21.03 5.18 -13.25
C GLU A 13 -20.03 4.31 -12.48
N VAL A 14 -18.98 4.95 -11.96
CA VAL A 14 -17.96 4.32 -11.13
C VAL A 14 -18.27 4.62 -9.66
N ASP A 15 -18.56 3.55 -8.91
CA ASP A 15 -18.75 3.60 -7.47
C ASP A 15 -17.43 3.25 -6.73
N PRO A 16 -16.80 4.21 -6.03
CA PRO A 16 -15.58 3.96 -5.26
C PRO A 16 -15.82 3.17 -3.97
N SER A 17 -17.08 3.00 -3.52
CA SER A 17 -17.43 2.43 -2.22
C SER A 17 -16.89 1.01 -2.05
N ARG A 18 -16.83 0.24 -3.13
CA ARG A 18 -16.26 -1.12 -3.11
C ARG A 18 -14.77 -1.11 -2.77
N ILE A 19 -14.00 -0.23 -3.43
CA ILE A 19 -12.56 -0.12 -3.20
C ILE A 19 -12.31 0.38 -1.78
N LEU A 20 -13.02 1.42 -1.35
CA LEU A 20 -12.89 1.97 0.01
C LEU A 20 -13.20 0.92 1.07
N ARG A 21 -14.25 0.11 0.92
CA ARG A 21 -14.55 -1.00 1.84
C ARG A 21 -13.44 -2.04 1.88
N GLN A 22 -12.85 -2.39 0.73
CA GLN A 22 -11.73 -3.32 0.67
C GLN A 22 -10.50 -2.77 1.38
N ARG A 23 -10.13 -1.50 1.13
CA ARG A 23 -9.03 -0.83 1.84
C ARG A 23 -9.27 -0.76 3.34
N SER A 24 -10.50 -0.44 3.74
CA SER A 24 -10.90 -0.42 5.14
C SER A 24 -10.65 -1.75 5.84
N ALA A 25 -10.98 -2.86 5.16
CA ALA A 25 -10.75 -4.20 5.69
C ALA A 25 -9.25 -4.55 5.76
N VAL A 26 -8.43 -4.08 4.82
CA VAL A 26 -6.97 -4.26 4.86
C VAL A 26 -6.35 -3.51 6.04
N ILE A 27 -6.76 -2.25 6.26
CA ILE A 27 -6.27 -1.45 7.40
C ILE A 27 -6.68 -2.12 8.71
N ALA A 28 -7.95 -2.49 8.86
CA ALA A 28 -8.46 -3.14 10.07
C ALA A 28 -7.71 -4.43 10.42
N LYS A 29 -7.37 -5.25 9.42
CA LYS A 29 -6.57 -6.48 9.61
C LYS A 29 -5.12 -6.22 10.04
N SER A 30 -4.62 -5.01 9.81
CA SER A 30 -3.24 -4.64 10.11
C SER A 30 -3.09 -3.86 11.42
N LEU A 31 -4.18 -3.53 12.14
CA LEU A 31 -4.12 -2.76 13.39
C LEU A 31 -3.30 -3.44 14.48
N ASP A 32 -3.38 -4.77 14.56
CA ASP A 32 -2.66 -5.57 15.56
C ASP A 32 -1.26 -6.03 15.11
N ALA A 33 -0.86 -5.70 13.87
CA ALA A 33 0.42 -6.10 13.30
C ALA A 33 1.62 -5.52 14.08
N GLN A 34 2.65 -6.35 14.28
CA GLN A 34 3.87 -5.98 15.00
C GLN A 34 5.09 -5.95 14.08
N VAL A 35 5.13 -6.81 13.06
CA VAL A 35 6.22 -6.94 12.10
C VAL A 35 5.77 -6.54 10.70
N PHE A 36 6.42 -5.55 10.10
CA PHE A 36 6.09 -5.01 8.77
C PHE A 36 7.21 -5.25 7.76
N GLY A 37 6.83 -5.62 6.53
CA GLY A 37 7.74 -5.65 5.38
C GLY A 37 7.50 -4.46 4.46
N ILE A 38 8.43 -3.50 4.40
CA ILE A 38 8.34 -2.32 3.54
C ILE A 38 9.04 -2.60 2.21
N ILE A 39 8.25 -2.67 1.13
CA ILE A 39 8.69 -3.10 -0.19
C ILE A 39 9.14 -1.91 -1.02
N VAL A 40 10.38 -1.95 -1.49
CA VAL A 40 10.97 -0.99 -2.43
C VAL A 40 11.21 -1.68 -3.77
N SER A 41 10.79 -1.04 -4.86
CA SER A 41 11.10 -1.50 -6.21
C SER A 41 12.42 -0.93 -6.72
N SER A 42 13.25 -1.75 -7.36
CA SER A 42 14.45 -1.28 -8.08
C SER A 42 14.13 -0.71 -9.48
N LYS A 43 12.87 -0.76 -9.93
CA LYS A 43 12.48 -0.22 -11.23
C LYS A 43 12.57 1.30 -11.25
N ASN A 44 13.23 1.84 -12.28
CA ASN A 44 13.31 3.27 -12.52
C ASN A 44 11.90 3.91 -12.54
N GLY A 45 11.71 4.98 -11.77
CA GLY A 45 10.42 5.66 -11.61
C GLY A 45 9.49 5.09 -10.53
N GLN A 46 9.85 3.96 -9.90
CA GLN A 46 9.12 3.38 -8.75
C GLN A 46 10.00 3.25 -7.50
N GLU A 47 11.26 3.66 -7.60
CA GLU A 47 12.24 3.64 -6.53
C GLU A 47 11.91 4.76 -5.54
N ARG A 48 11.34 4.39 -4.38
CA ARG A 48 10.98 5.31 -3.29
C ARG A 48 11.73 4.98 -2.00
N MET A 49 13.04 4.72 -2.05
CA MET A 49 13.85 4.33 -0.88
C MET A 49 13.84 5.37 0.24
N LYS A 50 13.80 6.67 -0.11
CA LYS A 50 13.67 7.75 0.90
C LYS A 50 12.38 7.62 1.70
N LEU A 51 11.25 7.39 1.02
CA LEU A 51 9.96 7.16 1.66
C LEU A 51 9.97 5.87 2.48
N ALA A 52 10.50 4.77 1.93
CA ALA A 52 10.58 3.52 2.65
C ALA A 52 11.41 3.63 3.94
N SER A 53 12.51 4.38 3.89
CA SER A 53 13.36 4.65 5.05
C SER A 53 12.64 5.51 6.08
N SER A 54 11.88 6.54 5.67
CA SER A 54 11.11 7.36 6.61
C SER A 54 10.00 6.55 7.28
N LEU A 55 9.27 5.72 6.54
CA LEU A 55 8.24 4.83 7.08
C LEU A 55 8.82 3.84 8.09
N LYS A 56 10.02 3.30 7.83
CA LYS A 56 10.72 2.43 8.79
C LYS A 56 11.02 3.15 10.11
N GLU A 57 11.49 4.39 10.04
CA GLU A 57 11.76 5.19 11.25
C GLU A 57 10.47 5.54 12.01
N ILE A 58 9.37 5.81 11.30
CA ILE A 58 8.04 6.01 11.92
C ILE A 58 7.61 4.72 12.63
N ALA A 59 7.67 3.57 11.96
CA ALA A 59 7.35 2.27 12.57
C ALA A 59 8.12 2.04 13.87
N LYS A 60 9.43 2.33 13.86
CA LYS A 60 10.31 2.19 15.02
C LYS A 60 9.90 3.12 16.17
N LYS A 61 9.49 4.36 15.90
CA LYS A 61 8.99 5.30 16.92
C LYS A 61 7.73 4.78 17.61
N HIS A 62 6.89 4.04 16.87
CA HIS A 62 5.69 3.38 17.38
C HIS A 62 5.94 1.99 17.99
N GLY A 63 7.22 1.62 18.19
CA GLY A 63 7.58 0.32 18.77
C GLY A 63 7.27 -0.88 17.88
N LYS A 64 7.10 -0.67 16.57
CA LYS A 64 6.88 -1.72 15.58
C LYS A 64 8.19 -2.14 14.93
N GLU A 65 8.30 -3.41 14.57
CA GLU A 65 9.42 -3.95 13.80
C GLU A 65 9.16 -3.75 12.30
N ALA A 66 10.12 -3.20 11.57
CA ALA A 66 9.98 -2.95 10.13
C ALA A 66 11.26 -3.25 9.34
N HIS A 67 11.12 -4.05 8.29
CA HIS A 67 12.21 -4.49 7.42
C HIS A 67 12.07 -3.91 6.02
N LEU A 68 13.16 -3.43 5.43
CA LEU A 68 13.16 -3.01 4.03
C LEU A 68 13.40 -4.23 3.13
N ILE A 69 12.58 -4.37 2.11
CA ILE A 69 12.62 -5.47 1.14
C ILE A 69 12.81 -4.85 -0.25
N LEU A 70 14.01 -4.97 -0.81
CA LEU A 70 14.31 -4.48 -2.16
C LEU A 70 14.10 -5.61 -3.18
N ILE A 71 13.14 -5.44 -4.10
CA ILE A 71 12.79 -6.43 -5.13
C ILE A 71 12.53 -5.71 -6.44
N ASP A 72 12.93 -6.28 -7.58
CA ASP A 72 12.63 -5.67 -8.89
C ASP A 72 11.15 -5.83 -9.29
N LEU A 73 10.63 -7.07 -9.27
CA LEU A 73 9.24 -7.37 -9.55
C LEU A 73 8.53 -7.91 -8.31
N VAL A 74 7.61 -7.12 -7.77
CA VAL A 74 6.79 -7.53 -6.62
C VAL A 74 5.74 -8.52 -7.09
N THR A 75 5.81 -9.75 -6.57
CA THR A 75 4.85 -10.83 -6.87
C THR A 75 4.50 -11.57 -5.58
N PRO A 76 3.32 -12.23 -5.50
CA PRO A 76 2.96 -13.04 -4.34
C PRO A 76 4.02 -14.08 -3.96
N ASP A 77 4.56 -14.80 -4.95
CA ASP A 77 5.54 -15.87 -4.72
C ASP A 77 6.84 -15.35 -4.09
N GLN A 78 7.33 -14.20 -4.56
CA GLN A 78 8.49 -13.54 -3.97
C GLN A 78 8.23 -13.08 -2.55
N LEU A 79 6.98 -12.78 -2.18
CA LEU A 79 6.64 -12.34 -0.83
C LEU A 79 6.40 -13.48 0.16
N LEU A 80 6.17 -14.72 -0.31
CA LEU A 80 5.97 -15.91 0.55
C LEU A 80 7.14 -16.19 1.49
N GLN A 81 8.36 -15.82 1.10
CA GLN A 81 9.56 -16.04 1.89
C GLN A 81 9.68 -15.11 3.10
N PHE A 82 8.93 -14.01 3.15
CA PHE A 82 8.97 -13.04 4.24
C PHE A 82 7.83 -13.30 5.22
N LYS A 83 8.19 -13.62 6.47
CA LYS A 83 7.23 -13.81 7.56
C LYS A 83 7.00 -12.47 8.27
N VAL A 84 6.05 -11.70 7.76
CA VAL A 84 5.61 -10.41 8.34
C VAL A 84 4.10 -10.43 8.52
N ASP A 85 3.60 -9.61 9.44
CA ASP A 85 2.16 -9.50 9.73
C ASP A 85 1.44 -8.69 8.65
N ALA A 86 2.13 -7.70 8.08
CA ALA A 86 1.63 -6.89 6.96
C ALA A 86 2.79 -6.35 6.10
N PHE A 87 2.49 -6.08 4.83
CA PHE A 87 3.39 -5.41 3.91
C PHE A 87 2.98 -3.94 3.72
N VAL A 88 3.98 -3.10 3.45
CA VAL A 88 3.79 -1.70 3.03
C VAL A 88 4.41 -1.54 1.65
N ASN A 89 3.60 -1.17 0.67
CA ASN A 89 4.04 -1.06 -0.72
C ASN A 89 4.52 0.36 -1.02
N THR A 90 5.85 0.56 -1.11
CA THR A 90 6.40 1.82 -1.61
C THR A 90 6.76 1.76 -3.10
N ALA A 91 6.34 0.74 -3.84
CA ALA A 91 6.58 0.59 -5.28
C ALA A 91 5.41 1.17 -6.11
N CYS A 92 4.88 0.43 -7.09
CA CYS A 92 3.74 0.85 -7.90
C CYS A 92 2.47 1.03 -7.03
N PRO A 93 1.87 2.23 -6.96
CA PRO A 93 0.73 2.52 -6.08
C PRO A 93 -0.49 1.62 -6.33
N ARG A 94 -0.67 1.20 -7.59
CA ARG A 94 -1.80 0.35 -8.01
C ARG A 94 -1.74 -1.05 -7.43
N LEU A 95 -0.54 -1.58 -7.12
CA LEU A 95 -0.37 -2.97 -6.71
C LEU A 95 -1.17 -3.32 -5.46
N ALA A 96 -1.15 -2.44 -4.46
CA ALA A 96 -1.85 -2.66 -3.21
C ALA A 96 -3.39 -2.69 -3.42
N VAL A 97 -3.90 -1.89 -4.36
CA VAL A 97 -5.34 -1.69 -4.62
C VAL A 97 -5.91 -2.72 -5.61
N ASP A 98 -5.17 -3.05 -6.66
CA ASP A 98 -5.64 -3.89 -7.76
C ASP A 98 -5.56 -5.39 -7.41
N GLU A 99 -4.65 -5.79 -6.51
CA GLU A 99 -4.34 -7.20 -6.20
C GLU A 99 -4.71 -7.64 -4.78
N VAL A 100 -5.75 -7.04 -4.21
CA VAL A 100 -6.22 -7.35 -2.84
C VAL A 100 -6.51 -8.84 -2.69
N GLY A 101 -5.89 -9.46 -1.67
CA GLY A 101 -6.08 -10.87 -1.32
C GLY A 101 -5.21 -11.86 -2.09
N ARG A 102 -4.36 -11.40 -3.03
CA ARG A 102 -3.39 -12.27 -3.72
C ARG A 102 -2.09 -12.48 -2.93
N PHE A 103 -1.77 -11.58 -2.02
CA PHE A 103 -0.54 -11.62 -1.23
C PHE A 103 -0.69 -12.43 0.06
N PRO A 104 0.40 -13.01 0.59
CA PRO A 104 0.36 -13.85 1.79
C PRO A 104 -0.02 -13.10 3.08
N ALA A 105 0.12 -11.78 3.10
CA ALA A 105 -0.29 -10.92 4.21
C ALA A 105 -0.96 -9.65 3.65
N PRO A 106 -1.73 -8.89 4.47
CA PRO A 106 -2.30 -7.61 4.09
C PRO A 106 -1.25 -6.67 3.47
N MET A 107 -1.62 -5.96 2.40
CA MET A 107 -0.73 -5.01 1.72
C MET A 107 -1.29 -3.60 1.81
N LEU A 108 -0.61 -2.74 2.57
CA LEU A 108 -0.95 -1.35 2.81
C LEU A 108 -0.25 -0.42 1.80
N THR A 109 -0.86 0.71 1.52
CA THR A 109 -0.14 1.88 0.97
C THR A 109 0.61 2.63 2.08
N PRO A 110 1.50 3.58 1.74
CA PRO A 110 2.13 4.44 2.74
C PRO A 110 1.12 5.17 3.64
N GLN A 111 0.08 5.76 3.06
CA GLN A 111 -0.92 6.55 3.79
C GLN A 111 -1.75 5.65 4.73
N GLU A 112 -2.06 4.44 4.30
CA GLU A 112 -2.75 3.47 5.14
C GLU A 112 -1.89 2.95 6.27
N PHE A 113 -0.58 2.80 6.03
CA PHE A 113 0.37 2.46 7.09
C PHE A 113 0.45 3.57 8.14
N GLU A 114 0.45 4.85 7.73
CA GLU A 114 0.34 5.99 8.65
C GLU A 114 -0.96 5.93 9.47
N ILE A 115 -2.09 5.55 8.85
CA ILE A 115 -3.36 5.36 9.57
C ILE A 115 -3.25 4.22 10.59
N VAL A 116 -2.65 3.08 10.22
CA VAL A 116 -2.42 1.94 11.14
C VAL A 116 -1.59 2.37 12.35
N LEU A 117 -0.59 3.22 12.15
CA LEU A 117 0.27 3.74 13.23
C LEU A 117 -0.36 4.93 13.98
N GLY A 118 -1.48 5.48 13.52
CA GLY A 118 -2.11 6.65 14.13
C GLY A 118 -1.44 7.99 13.81
N GLU A 119 -0.57 8.04 12.80
CA GLU A 119 0.03 9.29 12.28
C GLU A 119 -0.93 10.06 11.37
N ARG A 120 -1.93 9.37 10.80
CA ARG A 120 -2.94 9.95 9.91
C ARG A 120 -4.35 9.57 10.38
N GLU A 121 -5.26 10.53 10.32
CA GLU A 121 -6.68 10.30 10.58
C GLU A 121 -7.32 9.48 9.45
N TRP A 122 -8.26 8.61 9.82
CA TRP A 122 -8.93 7.72 8.87
C TRP A 122 -9.68 8.47 7.76
N GLU A 123 -10.31 9.58 8.11
CA GLU A 123 -11.10 10.44 7.22
C GLU A 123 -10.24 11.07 6.12
N LYS A 124 -8.91 11.08 6.28
CA LYS A 124 -7.92 11.58 5.32
C LYS A 124 -7.31 10.48 4.47
N LEU A 125 -7.99 9.34 4.33
CA LEU A 125 -7.58 8.28 3.41
C LEU A 125 -7.59 8.82 1.97
N VAL A 126 -6.41 8.82 1.37
CA VAL A 126 -6.18 9.17 -0.04
C VAL A 126 -5.50 8.01 -0.76
N LEU A 127 -5.69 7.93 -2.07
CA LEU A 127 -4.95 6.97 -2.88
C LEU A 127 -3.48 7.40 -2.96
N ASP A 128 -2.59 6.41 -3.00
CA ASP A 128 -1.16 6.67 -3.12
C ASP A 128 -0.80 7.16 -4.53
N GLU A 129 0.07 8.16 -4.58
CA GLU A 129 0.54 8.80 -5.81
C GLU A 129 2.07 8.86 -5.80
N ILE A 130 2.68 8.85 -6.99
CA ILE A 130 4.12 9.11 -7.14
C ILE A 130 4.26 10.53 -7.67
N THR A 131 4.57 11.44 -6.76
CA THR A 131 4.78 12.87 -6.98
C THR A 131 6.11 13.28 -6.34
N GLU A 132 6.67 14.43 -6.76
CA GLU A 132 7.91 14.94 -6.14
C GLU A 132 7.69 15.42 -4.68
N GLU A 133 6.44 15.72 -4.32
CA GLU A 133 6.01 16.16 -2.99
C GLU A 133 5.01 15.15 -2.36
N PRO A 134 5.00 14.96 -1.03
CA PRO A 134 4.05 14.05 -0.37
C PRO A 134 2.60 14.56 -0.43
N VAL A 135 1.64 13.63 -0.53
CA VAL A 135 0.17 13.88 -0.55
C VAL A 135 -0.48 13.63 0.81
#